data_AF-A0A8T4KZT4-F1
#
_entry.id   AF-A0A8T4KZT4-F1
#
_cell.length_a   1.000
_cell.length_b   1.000
_cell.length_c   1.000
_cell.angle_alpha   90.00
_cell.angle_beta   90.00
_cell.angle_gamma   90.00
#
_symmetry.space_group_name_H-M   'P 1'
#
loop_
_entity.id
_entity.type
_entity.pdbx_description
1 polymer ?
#
loop_
_entity_poly.entity_id
_entity_poly.type
_entity_poly.pdbx_seq_one_letter_code
_entity_poly.pdbx_strand_id
1 'polypeptide(L)'
;MAGFEVHGYKVGKLNDYSWEIPVSVKQGMNVPARIFASEKLLKEMDPGVFDQITNVACLPGIQKAAMAMSDAHWGYGFPIGGVAAFDLEEGIISPGGIGFDINCIYGGAKILSEFGYTKNMIDFEGLWQKEIIKCSDFSNEVTGTTINAFMKSLGKKAYKITTETGKEIIASSDHRFYTKNGMKKVSEMENGFVAVFPFEGNEFEKPKQKLLVDEKIIRKAYKGNENGFNQIIKFLKGRGLLPIYLDSEKLPYLAKICGFVQGDGTLQFFKKGDAAAHFYGKKEDLETIKADIKKLGFESQIYSRNRHHKFETYYGISQFDYLEHSLHCSSTAFALLLKCLGCTAGNKVKQEWFVPEWILSSTKWLKRLYLAAFFGAELTTPKTVTRHGYNFYNPTLSLNKKLELRESGWKLLGQIQSMLDEFCVASSTIAEREEFTNKIGEISVRQRLQVSAEPENLIRFWSRIGFEYNAEKTFLANAAIAYLQIKEMVIEQREKSSQIAIELKQQGFTLKEVHEQIGNEFVNERFIARSIWGGRKTGARVASKFRKFDEFIKERIKGLGKTGFVWEKVASIEE
;
A
#
# COMPACT_ATOMS: atom_id res chain seq x y z
N MET A 1 22.84 35.61 47.54
CA MET A 1 22.40 34.25 47.93
C MET A 1 23.64 33.42 48.23
N ALA A 2 23.72 32.77 49.38
CA ALA A 2 24.77 31.78 49.64
C ALA A 2 24.57 30.63 48.65
N GLY A 3 25.42 30.56 47.63
CA GLY A 3 25.36 29.50 46.63
C GLY A 3 26.11 28.28 47.14
N PHE A 4 25.53 27.10 46.97
CA PHE A 4 26.20 25.82 47.19
C PHE A 4 26.26 25.09 45.84
N GLU A 5 27.25 24.23 45.70
CA GLU A 5 27.54 23.55 44.43
C GLU A 5 26.92 22.15 44.46
N VAL A 6 26.18 21.83 43.40
CA VAL A 6 25.58 20.50 43.19
C VAL A 6 25.99 20.04 41.80
N HIS A 7 26.69 18.91 41.72
CA HIS A 7 27.14 18.30 40.47
C HIS A 7 27.89 19.27 39.52
N GLY A 8 28.66 20.22 40.08
CA GLY A 8 29.40 21.23 39.31
C GLY A 8 28.60 22.48 38.91
N TYR A 9 27.33 22.57 39.32
CA TYR A 9 26.48 23.74 39.07
C TYR A 9 26.35 24.59 40.33
N LYS A 10 26.53 25.91 40.18
CA LYS A 10 26.28 26.87 41.26
C LYS A 10 24.78 27.09 41.39
N VAL A 11 24.20 26.64 42.50
CA VAL A 11 22.76 26.72 42.74
C VAL A 11 22.46 27.67 43.91
N GLY A 12 21.52 28.59 43.71
CA GLY A 12 20.99 29.49 44.74
C GLY A 12 19.71 28.94 45.36
N LYS A 13 19.59 29.00 46.69
CA LYS A 13 18.35 28.65 47.40
C LYS A 13 17.33 29.78 47.28
N LEU A 14 16.12 29.46 46.78
CA LEU A 14 14.98 30.38 46.80
C LEU A 14 14.10 30.13 48.03
N ASN A 15 13.75 28.86 48.28
CA ASN A 15 13.09 28.39 49.52
C ASN A 15 13.45 26.92 49.78
N ASP A 16 12.78 26.25 50.72
CA ASP A 16 13.10 24.87 51.12
C ASP A 16 12.88 23.81 50.03
N TYR A 17 12.15 24.14 48.97
CA TYR A 17 11.79 23.22 47.88
C TYR A 17 12.05 23.80 46.49
N SER A 18 12.75 24.92 46.38
CA SER A 18 13.05 25.54 45.09
C SER A 18 14.41 26.19 45.06
N TRP A 19 15.08 25.97 43.95
CA TRP A 19 16.47 26.32 43.73
C TRP A 19 16.60 26.97 42.35
N GLU A 20 17.58 27.86 42.19
CA GLU A 20 17.79 28.58 40.95
C GLU A 20 19.25 28.49 40.50
N ILE A 21 19.45 28.10 39.26
CA ILE A 21 20.72 28.18 38.55
C ILE A 21 20.70 29.51 37.78
N PRO A 22 21.57 30.47 38.14
CA PRO A 22 21.56 31.77 37.49
C PRO A 22 22.05 31.68 36.05
N VAL A 23 21.57 32.60 35.21
CA VAL A 23 21.90 32.73 33.78
C VAL A 23 23.41 32.73 33.52
N SER A 24 24.20 33.25 34.46
CA SER A 24 25.66 33.33 34.36
C SER A 24 26.38 31.98 34.37
N VAL A 25 25.71 30.88 34.72
CA VAL A 25 26.35 29.55 34.83
C VAL A 25 26.72 28.98 33.47
N LYS A 26 26.01 29.35 32.41
CA LYS A 26 26.25 28.84 31.05
C LYS A 26 26.01 29.92 30.02
N GLN A 27 26.97 30.10 29.12
CA GLN A 27 26.85 31.08 28.03
C GLN A 27 25.66 30.72 27.13
N GLY A 28 24.84 31.72 26.80
CA GLY A 28 23.67 31.56 25.93
C GLY A 28 22.35 31.32 26.67
N MET A 29 22.35 31.17 28.00
CA MET A 29 21.10 31.15 28.76
C MET A 29 20.35 32.47 28.58
N ASN A 30 19.07 32.39 28.22
CA ASN A 30 18.17 33.55 28.09
C ASN A 30 17.39 33.80 29.38
N VAL A 31 17.16 32.75 30.17
CA VAL A 31 16.41 32.76 31.43
C VAL A 31 17.14 31.90 32.48
N PRO A 32 16.88 32.06 33.79
CA PRO A 32 17.42 31.14 34.79
C PRO A 32 16.79 29.74 34.66
N ALA A 33 17.47 28.72 35.21
CA ALA A 33 16.85 27.41 35.41
C ALA A 33 16.40 27.26 36.87
N ARG A 34 15.17 26.79 37.09
CA ARG A 34 14.59 26.56 38.42
C ARG A 34 14.35 25.09 38.67
N ILE A 35 14.79 24.59 39.81
CA ILE A 35 14.63 23.18 40.18
C ILE A 35 13.73 23.12 41.41
N PHE A 36 12.63 22.37 41.32
CA PHE A 36 11.69 22.15 42.42
C PHE A 36 11.95 20.79 43.06
N ALA A 37 12.68 20.79 44.17
CA ALA A 37 13.07 19.57 44.87
C ALA A 37 13.43 19.90 46.32
N SER A 38 13.27 18.94 47.24
CA SER A 38 13.92 19.04 48.56
C SER A 38 15.44 19.02 48.38
N GLU A 39 16.21 19.52 49.36
CA GLU A 39 17.68 19.50 49.28
C GLU A 39 18.24 18.08 49.06
N LYS A 40 17.61 17.07 49.69
CA LYS A 40 17.95 15.67 49.51
C LYS A 40 17.74 15.23 48.05
N LEU A 41 16.56 15.49 47.49
CA LEU A 41 16.24 15.14 46.10
C LEU A 41 17.14 15.89 45.11
N LEU A 42 17.44 17.16 45.35
CA LEU A 42 18.34 17.94 44.51
C LEU A 42 19.73 17.30 44.41
N LYS A 43 20.27 16.80 45.53
CA LYS A 43 21.57 16.13 45.58
C LYS A 43 21.55 14.75 44.93
N GLU A 44 20.42 14.04 45.00
CA GLU A 44 20.22 12.71 44.40
C GLU A 44 19.84 12.75 42.90
N MET A 45 19.41 13.91 42.40
CA MET A 45 19.02 14.10 41.01
C MET A 45 20.21 13.86 40.06
N ASP A 46 19.93 13.23 38.92
CA ASP A 46 20.95 12.90 37.91
C ASP A 46 21.68 14.18 37.44
N PRO A 47 23.04 14.20 37.41
CA PRO A 47 23.81 15.34 36.91
C PRO A 47 23.35 15.86 35.54
N GLY A 48 22.84 14.98 34.67
CA GLY A 48 22.29 15.33 33.37
C GLY A 48 21.12 16.28 33.39
N VAL A 49 20.30 16.21 34.43
CA VAL A 49 19.14 17.10 34.56
C VAL A 49 19.59 18.55 34.58
N PHE A 50 20.71 18.84 35.24
CA PHE A 50 21.28 20.19 35.36
C PHE A 50 21.81 20.70 34.01
N ASP A 51 22.49 19.85 33.24
CA ASP A 51 22.96 20.22 31.90
C ASP A 51 21.79 20.43 30.92
N GLN A 52 20.82 19.52 30.94
CA GLN A 52 19.65 19.59 30.07
C GLN A 52 18.77 20.80 30.39
N ILE A 53 18.46 21.06 31.66
CA ILE A 53 17.61 22.21 32.01
C ILE A 53 18.30 23.54 31.72
N THR A 54 19.63 23.63 31.87
CA THR A 54 20.38 24.81 31.47
C THR A 54 20.48 24.95 29.96
N ASN A 55 20.54 23.86 29.19
CA ASN A 55 20.40 23.89 27.73
C ASN A 55 19.01 24.41 27.30
N VAL A 56 17.94 23.95 27.95
CA VAL A 56 16.57 24.41 27.69
C VAL A 56 16.46 25.92 27.94
N ALA A 57 17.12 26.42 28.97
CA ALA A 57 17.18 27.84 29.29
C ALA A 57 17.87 28.71 28.22
N CYS A 58 18.63 28.11 27.30
CA CYS A 58 19.26 28.80 26.16
C CYS A 58 18.36 28.91 24.92
N LEU A 59 17.17 28.29 24.93
CA LEU A 59 16.35 28.20 23.73
C LEU A 59 15.67 29.56 23.40
N PRO A 60 15.57 29.94 22.11
CA PRO A 60 14.94 31.21 21.70
C PRO A 60 13.48 31.34 22.15
N GLY A 61 13.09 32.56 22.51
CA GLY A 61 11.74 32.89 22.93
C GLY A 61 11.27 32.26 24.24
N ILE A 62 12.15 31.57 24.99
CA ILE A 62 11.79 30.98 26.29
C ILE A 62 11.39 32.05 27.31
N GLN A 63 10.35 31.77 28.08
CA GLN A 63 9.73 32.72 28.99
C GLN A 63 10.08 32.41 30.45
N LYS A 64 10.53 33.44 31.17
CA LYS A 64 10.75 33.51 32.63
C LYS A 64 11.79 32.54 33.23
N ALA A 65 11.67 31.23 33.01
CA ALA A 65 12.59 30.21 33.51
C ALA A 65 12.40 28.88 32.78
N ALA A 66 13.47 28.09 32.65
CA ALA A 66 13.37 26.65 32.41
C ALA A 66 13.18 25.95 33.76
N MET A 67 12.17 25.10 33.91
CA MET A 67 11.87 24.48 35.20
C MET A 67 12.08 22.96 35.17
N ALA A 68 12.69 22.40 36.20
CA ALA A 68 12.75 20.96 36.44
C ALA A 68 11.92 20.62 37.68
N MET A 69 10.98 19.69 37.53
CA MET A 69 10.10 19.23 38.61
C MET A 69 10.78 18.17 39.49
N SER A 70 10.13 17.78 40.60
CA SER A 70 10.72 16.90 41.62
C SER A 70 10.98 15.46 41.15
N ASP A 71 10.37 15.06 40.03
CA ASP A 71 10.54 13.77 39.36
C ASP A 71 11.59 13.83 38.22
N ALA A 72 12.34 14.92 38.11
CA ALA A 72 13.22 15.13 36.99
C ALA A 72 14.38 14.14 36.92
N HIS A 73 14.62 13.60 35.73
CA HIS A 73 15.72 12.68 35.42
C HIS A 73 16.18 12.84 33.97
N TRP A 74 17.33 12.24 33.64
CA TRP A 74 17.97 12.37 32.33
C TRP A 74 17.00 12.02 31.19
N GLY A 75 16.75 12.98 30.29
CA GLY A 75 15.91 12.82 29.09
C GLY A 75 16.72 12.85 27.79
N TYR A 76 16.09 13.18 26.65
CA TYR A 76 16.78 13.33 25.37
C TYR A 76 17.25 14.76 25.08
N GLY A 77 16.34 15.73 25.16
CA GLY A 77 16.63 17.16 24.98
C GLY A 77 16.42 17.93 26.27
N PHE A 78 15.17 17.93 26.74
CA PHE A 78 14.76 18.38 28.05
C PHE A 78 14.93 17.21 29.03
N PRO A 79 15.17 17.48 30.32
CA PRO A 79 14.98 16.42 31.30
C PRO A 79 13.52 15.98 31.28
N ILE A 80 13.27 14.69 31.56
CA ILE A 80 11.92 14.25 31.90
C ILE A 80 11.50 15.06 33.14
N GLY A 81 10.25 15.54 33.21
CA GLY A 81 9.81 16.49 34.24
C GLY A 81 10.25 17.94 33.99
N GLY A 82 10.86 18.23 32.84
CA GLY A 82 11.18 19.60 32.39
C GLY A 82 9.96 20.36 31.88
N VAL A 83 9.83 21.63 32.27
CA VAL A 83 8.76 22.55 31.87
C VAL A 83 9.40 23.83 31.32
N ALA A 84 8.98 24.23 30.12
CA ALA A 84 9.32 25.54 29.55
C ALA A 84 8.13 26.09 28.78
N ALA A 85 7.97 27.41 28.83
CA ALA A 85 7.02 28.14 28.00
C ALA A 85 7.81 28.97 26.98
N PHE A 86 7.29 29.05 25.76
CA PHE A 86 7.91 29.80 24.66
C PHE A 86 6.92 30.83 24.14
N ASP A 87 7.46 31.97 23.71
CA ASP A 87 6.71 32.97 22.97
C ASP A 87 6.18 32.39 21.64
N LEU A 88 5.03 32.85 21.18
CA LEU A 88 4.39 32.31 19.97
C LEU A 88 5.09 32.76 18.68
N GLU A 89 5.69 33.96 18.68
CA GLU A 89 6.31 34.58 17.50
C GLU A 89 7.81 34.30 17.46
N GLU A 90 8.49 34.44 18.60
CA GLU A 90 9.96 34.33 18.71
C GLU A 90 10.44 32.97 19.27
N GLY A 91 9.50 32.09 19.62
CA GLY A 91 9.79 30.78 20.20
C GLY A 91 10.18 29.71 19.19
N ILE A 92 10.28 28.48 19.68
CA ILE A 92 10.64 27.32 18.88
C ILE A 92 9.57 26.24 18.92
N ILE A 93 9.56 25.39 17.89
CA ILE A 93 8.90 24.09 17.92
C ILE A 93 9.98 23.04 18.14
N SER A 94 9.92 22.33 19.28
CA SER A 94 10.86 21.24 19.60
C SER A 94 10.17 19.88 19.48
N PRO A 95 10.24 19.22 18.31
CA PRO A 95 9.58 17.92 18.11
C PRO A 95 10.17 16.80 18.98
N GLY A 96 11.41 16.98 19.47
CA GLY A 96 12.11 16.04 20.34
C GLY A 96 12.36 16.57 21.76
N GLY A 97 11.58 17.54 22.21
CA GLY A 97 11.79 18.21 23.50
C GLY A 97 11.95 17.20 24.65
N ILE A 98 11.05 16.23 24.78
CA ILE A 98 11.10 15.23 25.85
C ILE A 98 11.68 13.88 25.34
N GLY A 99 11.57 13.61 24.04
CA GLY A 99 12.08 12.42 23.36
C GLY A 99 11.20 12.02 22.17
N PHE A 100 11.66 11.04 21.40
CA PHE A 100 10.85 10.36 20.38
C PHE A 100 10.75 8.88 20.74
N ASP A 101 9.59 8.26 20.53
CA ASP A 101 9.50 6.79 20.42
C ASP A 101 10.15 6.38 19.09
N ILE A 102 11.47 6.21 19.08
CA ILE A 102 12.23 5.86 17.88
C ILE A 102 12.06 4.37 17.58
N ASN A 103 11.00 4.06 16.84
CA ASN A 103 10.76 2.73 16.29
C ASN A 103 11.72 2.50 15.10
N CYS A 104 12.76 1.68 15.29
CA CYS A 104 13.70 1.34 14.22
C CYS A 104 13.37 -0.03 13.62
N ILE A 105 13.52 -0.14 12.30
CA ILE A 105 13.58 -1.43 11.59
C ILE A 105 14.93 -1.57 10.92
N TYR A 106 15.30 -2.81 10.59
CA TYR A 106 16.53 -3.11 9.87
C TYR A 106 16.61 -2.33 8.54
N GLY A 107 17.80 -1.82 8.20
CA GLY A 107 18.01 -1.02 6.99
C GLY A 107 17.67 -1.75 5.68
N GLY A 108 17.73 -3.09 5.67
CA GLY A 108 17.30 -3.90 4.52
C GLY A 108 15.80 -4.18 4.47
N ALA A 109 14.99 -3.67 5.41
CA ALA A 109 13.55 -3.85 5.35
C ALA A 109 12.96 -3.12 4.14
N LYS A 110 12.06 -3.79 3.42
CA LYS A 110 11.40 -3.24 2.24
C LYS A 110 10.27 -2.30 2.66
N ILE A 111 10.34 -1.05 2.20
CA ILE A 111 9.31 -0.02 2.40
C ILE A 111 8.47 0.11 1.14
N LEU A 112 7.15 0.03 1.29
CA LEU A 112 6.20 0.16 0.20
C LEU A 112 5.87 1.63 -0.08
N SER A 113 6.06 2.07 -1.32
CA SER A 113 5.67 3.41 -1.79
C SER A 113 4.17 3.52 -2.07
N GLU A 114 3.65 4.75 -2.24
CA GLU A 114 2.26 4.96 -2.66
C GLU A 114 1.94 4.33 -4.03
N PHE A 115 2.96 4.19 -4.89
CA PHE A 115 2.85 3.57 -6.21
C PHE A 115 3.07 2.05 -6.17
N GLY A 116 3.29 1.50 -4.97
CA GLY A 116 3.51 0.09 -4.69
C GLY A 116 4.70 -0.52 -5.43
N TYR A 117 5.76 0.27 -5.63
CA TYR A 117 7.12 -0.27 -5.65
C TYR A 117 7.69 -0.32 -4.24
N THR A 118 8.74 -1.11 -4.02
CA THR A 118 9.48 -1.21 -2.77
C THR A 118 10.92 -0.74 -2.93
N LYS A 119 11.44 -0.11 -1.88
CA LYS A 119 12.86 0.25 -1.70
C LYS A 119 13.33 -0.26 -0.35
N ASN A 120 14.61 -0.56 -0.18
CA ASN A 120 15.11 -0.87 1.15
C ASN A 120 15.10 0.41 2.00
N MET A 121 14.86 0.30 3.30
CA MET A 121 14.83 1.43 4.23
C MET A 121 16.11 2.28 4.15
N ILE A 122 17.27 1.65 3.95
CA ILE A 122 18.56 2.33 3.80
C ILE A 122 18.65 3.21 2.53
N ASP A 123 17.92 2.87 1.47
CA ASP A 123 17.94 3.61 0.20
C ASP A 123 17.19 4.95 0.28
N PHE A 124 16.51 5.23 1.40
CA PHE A 124 15.87 6.52 1.67
C PHE A 124 16.87 7.57 2.20
N GLU A 125 18.10 7.17 2.53
CA GLU A 125 19.16 8.09 2.98
C GLU A 125 19.40 9.16 1.91
N GLY A 126 19.18 10.44 2.26
CA GLY A 126 19.27 11.57 1.34
C GLY A 126 18.10 11.74 0.35
N LEU A 127 17.14 10.81 0.30
CA LEU A 127 16.00 10.83 -0.64
C LEU A 127 14.63 10.91 0.05
N TRP A 128 14.55 10.64 1.35
CA TRP A 128 13.29 10.49 2.10
C TRP A 128 12.29 11.64 1.94
N GLN A 129 12.75 12.88 1.78
CA GLN A 129 11.88 14.06 1.60
C GLN A 129 11.07 14.04 0.30
N LYS A 130 11.52 13.28 -0.70
CA LYS A 130 10.88 13.17 -2.01
C LYS A 130 10.02 11.92 -2.15
N GLU A 131 10.09 11.00 -1.19
CA GLU A 131 9.37 9.75 -1.24
C GLU A 131 8.01 9.88 -0.53
N ILE A 132 7.02 9.20 -1.10
CA ILE A 132 5.69 9.04 -0.50
C ILE A 132 5.50 7.56 -0.23
N ILE A 133 5.32 7.22 1.04
CA ILE A 133 5.18 5.83 1.50
C ILE A 133 3.73 5.50 1.77
N LYS A 134 3.40 4.22 1.66
CA LYS A 134 2.06 3.71 1.91
C LYS A 134 1.91 3.40 3.40
N CYS A 135 0.99 4.10 4.07
CA CYS A 135 0.74 3.98 5.50
C CYS A 135 -0.74 3.77 5.80
N SER A 136 -1.04 3.22 6.99
CA SER A 136 -2.39 2.94 7.46
C SER A 136 -2.51 3.37 8.90
N ASP A 137 -3.66 3.94 9.25
CA ASP A 137 -4.06 4.23 10.63
C ASP A 137 -4.83 3.05 11.26
N PHE A 138 -4.98 1.94 10.52
CA PHE A 138 -5.78 0.77 10.86
C PHE A 138 -7.29 1.04 11.08
N SER A 139 -7.76 2.25 10.78
CA SER A 139 -9.14 2.67 11.00
C SER A 139 -9.99 2.54 9.74
N ASN A 140 -9.48 2.99 8.60
CA ASN A 140 -10.28 3.07 7.37
C ASN A 140 -9.51 2.69 6.11
N GLU A 141 -8.42 3.40 5.79
CA GLU A 141 -7.78 3.31 4.48
C GLU A 141 -6.25 3.32 4.56
N VAL A 142 -5.63 2.75 3.52
CA VAL A 142 -4.19 2.80 3.33
C VAL A 142 -3.88 3.91 2.34
N THR A 143 -3.16 4.93 2.78
CA THR A 143 -2.93 6.17 2.04
C THR A 143 -1.44 6.46 1.85
N GLY A 144 -1.12 7.33 0.90
CA GLY A 144 0.23 7.85 0.72
C GLY A 144 0.53 8.98 1.71
N THR A 145 1.67 8.92 2.38
CA THR A 145 2.15 9.98 3.28
C THR A 145 3.61 10.34 3.00
N THR A 146 3.96 11.61 3.22
CA THR A 146 5.34 12.09 3.21
C THR A 146 6.08 11.61 4.44
N ILE A 147 7.40 11.52 4.35
CA ILE A 147 8.28 11.24 5.50
C ILE A 147 8.70 12.56 6.12
N ASN A 148 8.54 12.72 7.45
CA ASN A 148 8.93 13.95 8.17
C ASN A 148 10.37 13.93 8.68
N ALA A 149 10.90 12.75 9.00
CA ALA A 149 12.26 12.56 9.49
C ALA A 149 12.77 11.16 9.13
N PHE A 150 14.08 11.06 8.91
CA PHE A 150 14.79 9.80 8.71
C PHE A 150 15.93 9.72 9.72
N MET A 151 15.94 8.66 10.52
CA MET A 151 16.91 8.48 11.60
C MET A 151 17.63 7.13 11.46
N LYS A 152 18.92 7.11 11.80
CA LYS A 152 19.76 5.93 11.76
C LYS A 152 20.38 5.72 13.13
N SER A 153 20.27 4.51 13.64
CA SER A 153 20.86 4.09 14.91
C SER A 153 21.67 2.81 14.68
N LEU A 154 22.84 2.72 15.31
CA LEU A 154 23.69 1.53 15.31
C LEU A 154 23.68 0.89 16.71
N GLY A 155 23.91 -0.43 16.78
CA GLY A 155 24.15 -1.13 18.05
C GLY A 155 22.91 -1.36 18.94
N LYS A 156 21.68 -1.17 18.44
CA LYS A 156 20.48 -1.57 19.16
C LYS A 156 20.32 -3.09 19.14
N LYS A 157 19.85 -3.68 20.25
CA LYS A 157 19.29 -5.04 20.24
C LYS A 157 18.14 -5.10 19.23
N ALA A 158 18.20 -6.06 18.33
CA ALA A 158 17.18 -6.32 17.34
C ALA A 158 16.46 -7.61 17.68
N TYR A 159 15.28 -7.80 17.11
CA TYR A 159 14.58 -9.07 17.12
C TYR A 159 14.04 -9.33 15.73
N LYS A 160 14.11 -10.58 15.31
CA LYS A 160 13.48 -11.10 14.12
C LYS A 160 12.11 -11.67 14.49
N ILE A 161 11.06 -11.07 13.93
CA ILE A 161 9.67 -11.54 14.07
C ILE A 161 9.30 -12.28 12.80
N THR A 162 8.85 -13.53 12.95
CA THR A 162 8.39 -14.38 11.85
C THR A 162 6.90 -14.67 12.00
N THR A 163 6.09 -14.48 10.96
CA THR A 163 4.66 -14.84 10.97
C THR A 163 4.42 -16.28 10.54
N GLU A 164 3.21 -16.81 10.75
CA GLU A 164 2.85 -18.17 10.33
C GLU A 164 2.97 -18.39 8.81
N THR A 165 2.86 -17.34 8.00
CA THR A 165 3.07 -17.43 6.54
C THR A 165 4.54 -17.27 6.13
N GLY A 166 5.46 -17.16 7.10
CA GLY A 166 6.90 -17.01 6.87
C GLY A 166 7.34 -15.58 6.54
N LYS A 167 6.50 -14.56 6.81
CA LYS A 167 6.94 -13.17 6.65
C LYS A 167 7.82 -12.76 7.81
N GLU A 168 8.92 -12.07 7.49
CA GLU A 168 9.94 -11.70 8.45
C GLU A 168 10.14 -10.19 8.50
N ILE A 169 10.34 -9.67 9.70
CA ILE A 169 10.78 -8.30 9.92
C ILE A 169 11.74 -8.25 11.09
N ILE A 170 12.83 -7.50 10.92
CA ILE A 170 13.82 -7.29 11.97
C ILE A 170 13.64 -5.87 12.49
N ALA A 171 13.40 -5.73 13.79
CA ALA A 171 13.10 -4.47 14.43
C ALA A 171 13.78 -4.34 15.79
N SER A 172 13.99 -3.12 16.27
CA SER A 172 14.57 -2.91 17.60
C SER A 172 13.61 -3.32 18.72
N SER A 173 14.16 -3.59 19.92
CA SER A 173 13.39 -4.02 21.10
C SER A 173 12.19 -3.12 21.47
N ASP A 174 12.31 -1.84 21.17
CA ASP A 174 11.34 -0.76 21.42
C ASP A 174 10.33 -0.57 20.27
N HIS A 175 10.57 -1.16 19.10
CA HIS A 175 9.69 -1.04 17.93
C HIS A 175 8.30 -1.58 18.26
N ARG A 176 7.24 -0.86 17.84
CA ARG A 176 5.86 -1.26 18.12
C ARG A 176 5.17 -1.89 16.92
N PHE A 177 4.56 -3.05 17.13
CA PHE A 177 3.69 -3.72 16.16
C PHE A 177 2.23 -3.57 16.55
N TYR A 178 1.36 -3.39 15.56
CA TYR A 178 -0.09 -3.37 15.79
C TYR A 178 -0.59 -4.80 16.00
N THR A 179 -1.10 -5.06 17.20
CA THR A 179 -1.65 -6.36 17.62
C THR A 179 -3.14 -6.25 17.90
N LYS A 180 -3.82 -7.38 18.13
CA LYS A 180 -5.23 -7.39 18.56
C LYS A 180 -5.49 -6.63 19.87
N ASN A 181 -4.44 -6.39 20.66
CA ASN A 181 -4.50 -5.64 21.92
C ASN A 181 -3.88 -4.24 21.79
N GLY A 182 -3.76 -3.71 20.57
CA GLY A 182 -3.15 -2.41 20.29
C GLY A 182 -1.65 -2.50 19.97
N MET A 183 -0.97 -1.35 19.98
CA MET A 183 0.46 -1.25 19.69
C MET A 183 1.29 -1.83 20.85
N LYS A 184 2.04 -2.90 20.59
CA LYS A 184 2.94 -3.53 21.57
C LYS A 184 4.40 -3.44 21.13
N LYS A 185 5.32 -3.18 22.06
CA LYS A 185 6.77 -3.24 21.77
C LYS A 185 7.18 -4.68 21.49
N VAL A 186 8.15 -4.88 20.63
CA VAL A 186 8.74 -6.19 20.31
C VAL A 186 9.13 -6.96 21.57
N SER A 187 9.79 -6.30 22.53
CA SER A 187 10.21 -6.90 23.81
C SER A 187 9.05 -7.32 24.73
N GLU A 188 7.83 -6.82 24.48
CA GLU A 188 6.60 -7.10 25.23
C GLU A 188 5.62 -7.98 24.41
N MET A 189 6.03 -8.39 23.20
CA MET A 189 5.23 -9.26 22.36
C MET A 189 5.36 -10.71 22.83
N GLU A 190 4.22 -11.38 22.87
CA GLU A 190 4.11 -12.81 23.12
C GLU A 190 3.50 -13.49 21.89
N ASN A 191 3.30 -14.80 21.96
CA ASN A 191 2.50 -15.53 20.99
C ASN A 191 1.13 -14.84 20.82
N GLY A 192 0.82 -14.43 19.59
CA GLY A 192 -0.33 -13.58 19.33
C GLY A 192 -0.54 -13.28 17.86
N PHE A 193 -1.28 -12.22 17.56
CA PHE A 193 -1.52 -11.78 16.19
C PHE A 193 -0.92 -10.39 15.93
N VAL A 194 -0.30 -10.24 14.77
CA VAL A 194 0.19 -8.97 14.23
C VAL A 194 -0.56 -8.63 12.94
N ALA A 195 -0.80 -7.35 12.69
CA ALA A 195 -1.41 -6.89 11.44
C ALA A 195 -0.37 -6.91 10.31
N VAL A 196 -0.68 -7.61 9.23
CA VAL A 196 0.17 -7.76 8.05
C VAL A 196 -0.55 -7.18 6.84
N PHE A 197 0.17 -6.43 5.99
CA PHE A 197 -0.31 -6.02 4.68
C PHE A 197 0.17 -7.04 3.62
N PRO A 198 -0.73 -7.79 2.96
CA PRO A 198 -0.32 -8.87 2.05
C PRO A 198 0.33 -8.42 0.75
N PHE A 199 -0.07 -7.26 0.20
CA PHE A 199 0.48 -6.72 -1.04
C PHE A 199 1.97 -6.35 -0.89
N GLU A 200 2.81 -6.87 -1.80
CA GLU A 200 4.27 -6.73 -1.77
C GLU A 200 4.77 -5.68 -2.76
N GLY A 201 4.08 -5.53 -3.90
CA GLY A 201 4.53 -4.67 -4.98
C GLY A 201 5.70 -5.24 -5.76
N ASN A 202 6.53 -4.35 -6.30
CA ASN A 202 7.69 -4.71 -7.12
C ASN A 202 8.91 -3.91 -6.66
N GLU A 203 10.12 -4.43 -6.84
CA GLU A 203 11.31 -3.66 -6.52
C GLU A 203 11.40 -2.39 -7.39
N PHE A 204 11.89 -1.31 -6.80
CA PHE A 204 12.08 -0.06 -7.52
C PHE A 204 13.22 -0.18 -8.52
N GLU A 205 12.91 0.11 -9.77
CA GLU A 205 13.88 0.28 -10.84
C GLU A 205 13.75 1.72 -11.33
N LYS A 206 14.87 2.46 -11.39
CA LYS A 206 14.84 3.83 -11.91
C LYS A 206 14.55 3.79 -13.41
N PRO A 207 13.47 4.43 -13.91
CA PRO A 207 13.21 4.47 -15.34
C PRO A 207 14.32 5.21 -16.10
N LYS A 208 14.62 4.78 -17.32
CA LYS A 208 15.58 5.47 -18.19
C LYS A 208 14.99 6.81 -18.63
N GLN A 209 15.78 7.87 -18.63
CA GLN A 209 15.34 9.15 -19.16
C GLN A 209 15.07 9.01 -20.67
N LYS A 210 13.79 9.10 -21.06
CA LYS A 210 13.31 9.00 -22.45
C LYS A 210 12.16 9.97 -22.64
N LEU A 211 12.27 10.87 -23.62
CA LEU A 211 11.22 11.85 -23.93
C LEU A 211 9.97 11.11 -24.45
N LEU A 212 8.82 11.36 -23.84
CA LEU A 212 7.54 10.77 -24.20
C LEU A 212 6.63 11.78 -24.91
N VAL A 213 6.50 12.98 -24.35
CA VAL A 213 5.63 14.04 -24.87
C VAL A 213 6.35 15.38 -24.81
N ASP A 214 6.37 16.09 -25.92
CA ASP A 214 6.85 17.46 -26.06
C ASP A 214 5.80 18.34 -26.76
N GLU A 215 6.12 19.62 -26.93
CA GLU A 215 5.25 20.58 -27.61
C GLU A 215 4.91 20.17 -29.05
N LYS A 216 5.85 19.53 -29.75
CA LYS A 216 5.66 19.10 -31.14
C LYS A 216 4.60 18.00 -31.22
N ILE A 217 4.61 17.04 -30.30
CA ILE A 217 3.61 15.98 -30.21
C ILE A 217 2.23 16.58 -29.88
N ILE A 218 2.15 17.50 -28.92
CA ILE A 218 0.90 18.18 -28.56
C ILE A 218 0.36 18.98 -29.76
N ARG A 219 1.23 19.71 -30.48
CA ARG A 219 0.87 20.51 -31.65
C ARG A 219 0.25 19.64 -32.75
N LYS A 220 0.82 18.47 -33.01
CA LYS A 220 0.28 17.51 -34.00
C LYS A 220 -1.10 16.95 -33.61
N ALA A 221 -1.36 16.79 -32.31
CA ALA A 221 -2.61 16.22 -31.82
C ALA A 221 -3.74 17.25 -31.64
N TYR A 222 -3.41 18.51 -31.39
CA TYR A 222 -4.36 19.59 -31.16
C TYR A 222 -4.94 20.14 -32.47
N LYS A 223 -6.26 20.24 -32.55
CA LYS A 223 -6.98 20.74 -33.74
C LYS A 223 -7.58 22.15 -33.56
N GLY A 224 -7.32 22.81 -32.44
CA GLY A 224 -7.79 24.17 -32.19
C GLY A 224 -6.85 25.24 -32.74
N ASN A 225 -7.08 26.49 -32.35
CA ASN A 225 -6.33 27.66 -32.84
C ASN A 225 -4.97 27.87 -32.12
N GLU A 226 -4.14 28.78 -32.66
CA GLU A 226 -2.82 29.11 -32.12
C GLU A 226 -2.87 29.54 -30.64
N ASN A 227 -3.84 30.39 -30.30
CA ASN A 227 -4.00 30.93 -28.94
C ASN A 227 -4.31 29.84 -27.91
N GLY A 228 -5.25 28.94 -28.24
CA GLY A 228 -5.61 27.81 -27.37
C GLY A 228 -4.43 26.87 -27.14
N PHE A 229 -3.61 26.64 -28.18
CA PHE A 229 -2.39 25.87 -28.01
C PHE A 229 -1.39 26.53 -27.07
N ASN A 230 -1.11 27.83 -27.26
CA ASN A 230 -0.17 28.56 -26.41
C ASN A 230 -0.61 28.54 -24.94
N GLN A 231 -1.92 28.62 -24.68
CA GLN A 231 -2.50 28.47 -23.35
C GLN A 231 -2.28 27.05 -22.78
N ILE A 232 -2.54 26.01 -23.57
CA ILE A 232 -2.31 24.62 -23.17
C ILE A 232 -0.84 24.37 -22.83
N ILE A 233 0.08 24.80 -23.69
CA ILE A 233 1.52 24.63 -23.46
C ILE A 233 1.96 25.36 -22.19
N LYS A 234 1.57 26.63 -22.01
CA LYS A 234 1.87 27.40 -20.80
C LYS A 234 1.32 26.69 -19.55
N PHE A 235 0.10 26.18 -19.63
CA PHE A 235 -0.56 25.49 -18.52
C PHE A 235 0.16 24.19 -18.13
N LEU A 236 0.56 23.38 -19.10
CA LEU A 236 1.27 22.12 -18.86
C LEU A 236 2.69 22.35 -18.34
N LYS A 237 3.44 23.29 -18.93
CA LYS A 237 4.78 23.67 -18.45
C LYS A 237 4.75 24.18 -17.02
N GLY A 238 3.81 25.07 -16.69
CA GLY A 238 3.66 25.63 -15.34
C GLY A 238 3.34 24.59 -14.26
N ARG A 239 2.97 23.36 -14.65
CA ARG A 239 2.71 22.23 -13.75
C ARG A 239 3.76 21.13 -13.83
N GLY A 240 4.86 21.32 -14.58
CA GLY A 240 5.86 20.27 -14.78
C GLY A 240 5.31 19.06 -15.56
N LEU A 241 4.34 19.26 -16.45
CA LEU A 241 3.75 18.23 -17.31
C LEU A 241 4.21 18.34 -18.77
N LEU A 242 5.21 19.20 -19.03
CA LEU A 242 5.84 19.29 -20.35
C LEU A 242 7.26 19.89 -20.23
N PRO A 243 8.27 19.29 -20.89
CA PRO A 243 8.25 17.96 -21.51
C PRO A 243 7.99 16.84 -20.49
N ILE A 244 7.40 15.73 -20.93
CA ILE A 244 7.27 14.51 -20.12
C ILE A 244 8.33 13.51 -20.54
N TYR A 245 9.08 13.03 -19.57
CA TYR A 245 10.02 11.93 -19.70
C TYR A 245 9.51 10.69 -18.94
N LEU A 246 10.05 9.52 -19.29
CA LEU A 246 9.74 8.25 -18.65
C LEU A 246 10.10 8.21 -17.14
N ASP A 247 11.00 9.08 -16.68
CA ASP A 247 11.42 9.26 -15.29
C ASP A 247 10.81 10.52 -14.63
N SER A 248 9.83 11.18 -15.26
CA SER A 248 9.17 12.35 -14.68
C SER A 248 8.35 11.98 -13.44
N GLU A 249 8.46 12.79 -12.38
CA GLU A 249 7.80 12.57 -11.08
C GLU A 249 6.28 12.38 -11.16
N LYS A 250 5.63 13.02 -12.14
CA LYS A 250 4.18 12.95 -12.35
C LYS A 250 3.72 11.80 -13.25
N LEU A 251 4.65 11.08 -13.90
CA LEU A 251 4.31 9.99 -14.81
C LEU A 251 3.58 8.82 -14.13
N PRO A 252 3.89 8.42 -12.88
CA PRO A 252 3.16 7.34 -12.20
C PRO A 252 1.64 7.56 -12.12
N TYR A 253 1.20 8.78 -11.80
CA TYR A 253 -0.23 9.13 -11.80
C TYR A 253 -0.83 9.01 -13.20
N LEU A 254 -0.10 9.48 -14.22
CA LEU A 254 -0.52 9.37 -15.62
C LEU A 254 -0.60 7.90 -16.07
N ALA A 255 0.32 7.03 -15.64
CA ALA A 255 0.29 5.61 -15.97
C ALA A 255 -0.98 4.92 -15.41
N LYS A 256 -1.32 5.18 -14.15
CA LYS A 256 -2.58 4.71 -13.53
C LYS A 256 -3.79 5.21 -14.30
N ILE A 257 -3.86 6.53 -14.54
CA ILE A 257 -4.98 7.16 -15.24
C ILE A 257 -5.10 6.60 -16.66
N CYS A 258 -4.00 6.42 -17.39
CA CYS A 258 -4.00 5.82 -18.72
C CYS A 258 -4.59 4.41 -18.70
N GLY A 259 -4.19 3.57 -17.72
CA GLY A 259 -4.74 2.23 -17.53
C GLY A 259 -6.25 2.25 -17.31
N PHE A 260 -6.73 3.09 -16.39
CA PHE A 260 -8.16 3.22 -16.13
C PHE A 260 -8.93 3.77 -17.32
N VAL A 261 -8.39 4.78 -18.03
CA VAL A 261 -9.02 5.35 -19.23
C VAL A 261 -9.25 4.29 -20.29
N GLN A 262 -8.35 3.33 -20.43
CA GLN A 262 -8.51 2.23 -21.39
C GLN A 262 -9.60 1.23 -21.00
N GLY A 263 -9.92 1.10 -19.69
CA GLY A 263 -11.07 0.35 -19.21
C GLY A 263 -12.35 1.19 -19.16
N ASP A 264 -12.69 1.71 -17.98
CA ASP A 264 -13.93 2.45 -17.70
C ASP A 264 -13.81 3.98 -17.84
N GLY A 265 -12.87 4.48 -18.64
CA GLY A 265 -12.80 5.90 -19.01
C GLY A 265 -13.09 6.18 -20.49
N THR A 266 -13.35 7.45 -20.80
CA THR A 266 -13.58 7.94 -22.16
C THR A 266 -12.96 9.32 -22.35
N LEU A 267 -12.15 9.47 -23.40
CA LEU A 267 -11.72 10.77 -23.89
C LEU A 267 -12.65 11.24 -25.00
N GLN A 268 -13.20 12.45 -24.85
CA GLN A 268 -14.08 13.09 -25.82
C GLN A 268 -13.35 14.26 -26.48
N PHE A 269 -13.40 14.34 -27.81
CA PHE A 269 -12.82 15.44 -28.59
C PHE A 269 -13.90 16.07 -29.46
N PHE A 270 -14.10 17.38 -29.32
CA PHE A 270 -15.14 18.14 -30.00
C PHE A 270 -14.57 18.86 -31.24
N LYS A 271 -15.45 19.31 -32.14
CA LYS A 271 -15.08 19.86 -33.46
C LYS A 271 -14.15 21.09 -33.40
N LYS A 272 -14.19 21.89 -32.32
CA LYS A 272 -13.40 23.13 -32.16
C LYS A 272 -12.07 22.94 -31.42
N GLY A 273 -11.66 21.70 -31.17
CA GLY A 273 -10.44 21.38 -30.44
C GLY A 273 -10.62 21.24 -28.92
N ASP A 274 -11.82 21.53 -28.40
CA ASP A 274 -12.17 21.24 -27.00
C ASP A 274 -12.12 19.74 -26.75
N ALA A 275 -11.71 19.36 -25.54
CA ALA A 275 -11.66 17.95 -25.14
C ALA A 275 -11.95 17.79 -23.65
N ALA A 276 -12.46 16.61 -23.28
CA ALA A 276 -12.75 16.26 -21.90
C ALA A 276 -12.46 14.78 -21.64
N ALA A 277 -12.20 14.45 -20.37
CA ALA A 277 -12.05 13.08 -19.90
C ALA A 277 -13.17 12.74 -18.91
N HIS A 278 -13.78 11.58 -19.09
CA HIS A 278 -14.82 11.04 -18.22
C HIS A 278 -14.38 9.68 -17.69
N PHE A 279 -14.71 9.39 -16.45
CA PHE A 279 -14.41 8.14 -15.77
C PHE A 279 -15.69 7.64 -15.10
N TYR A 280 -15.94 6.34 -15.16
CA TYR A 280 -17.14 5.72 -14.60
C TYR A 280 -16.73 4.70 -13.55
N GLY A 281 -17.50 4.58 -12.46
CA GLY A 281 -17.15 3.67 -11.37
C GLY A 281 -17.95 3.94 -10.10
N LYS A 282 -17.55 3.31 -9.00
CA LYS A 282 -18.12 3.60 -7.68
C LYS A 282 -17.61 4.95 -7.18
N LYS A 283 -18.42 5.63 -6.37
CA LYS A 283 -18.10 6.98 -5.89
C LYS A 283 -16.76 7.01 -5.15
N GLU A 284 -16.51 6.04 -4.28
CA GLU A 284 -15.29 5.96 -3.47
C GLU A 284 -14.04 5.78 -4.36
N ASP A 285 -14.14 4.93 -5.37
CA ASP A 285 -13.07 4.69 -6.34
C ASP A 285 -12.80 5.94 -7.18
N LEU A 286 -13.85 6.67 -7.60
CA LEU A 286 -13.72 7.91 -8.34
C LEU A 286 -13.07 9.04 -7.53
N GLU A 287 -13.26 9.09 -6.21
CA GLU A 287 -12.56 10.07 -5.35
C GLU A 287 -11.04 9.84 -5.36
N THR A 288 -10.58 8.58 -5.45
CA THR A 288 -9.13 8.29 -5.57
C THR A 288 -8.56 8.75 -6.91
N ILE A 289 -9.30 8.57 -8.01
CA ILE A 289 -8.91 9.10 -9.33
C ILE A 289 -8.88 10.62 -9.29
N LYS A 290 -9.90 11.25 -8.69
CA LYS A 290 -9.99 12.71 -8.53
C LYS A 290 -8.80 13.26 -7.75
N ALA A 291 -8.36 12.59 -6.68
CA ALA A 291 -7.19 12.98 -5.92
C ALA A 291 -5.91 12.96 -6.78
N ASP A 292 -5.71 11.92 -7.60
CA ASP A 292 -4.55 11.83 -8.49
C ASP A 292 -4.61 12.87 -9.64
N ILE A 293 -5.79 13.16 -10.19
CA ILE A 293 -5.99 14.27 -11.14
C ILE A 293 -5.65 15.62 -10.49
N LYS A 294 -6.01 15.82 -9.23
CA LYS A 294 -5.66 17.01 -8.45
C LYS A 294 -4.15 17.13 -8.22
N LYS A 295 -3.44 16.02 -7.92
CA LYS A 295 -1.97 15.99 -7.80
C LYS A 295 -1.27 16.39 -9.12
N LEU A 296 -1.90 16.10 -10.26
CA LEU A 296 -1.43 16.58 -11.57
C LEU A 296 -1.70 18.09 -11.79
N GLY A 297 -2.54 18.71 -10.96
CA GLY A 297 -2.89 20.13 -11.00
C GLY A 297 -4.15 20.44 -11.81
N PHE A 298 -5.02 19.46 -12.03
CA PHE A 298 -6.29 19.63 -12.74
C PHE A 298 -7.48 19.51 -11.78
N GLU A 299 -8.54 20.24 -12.08
CA GLU A 299 -9.81 20.12 -11.36
C GLU A 299 -10.72 19.11 -12.04
N SER A 300 -11.53 18.42 -11.24
CA SER A 300 -12.53 17.45 -11.72
C SER A 300 -13.66 17.28 -10.71
N GLN A 301 -14.85 16.91 -11.20
CA GLN A 301 -16.08 16.87 -10.40
C GLN A 301 -16.79 15.52 -10.59
N ILE A 302 -17.27 14.93 -9.48
CA ILE A 302 -18.09 13.73 -9.51
C ILE A 302 -19.56 14.11 -9.65
N TYR A 303 -20.23 13.43 -10.56
CA TYR A 303 -21.66 13.53 -10.84
C TYR A 303 -22.32 12.20 -10.55
N SER A 304 -23.60 12.25 -10.20
CA SER A 304 -24.43 11.07 -9.94
C SER A 304 -25.72 11.19 -10.73
N ARG A 305 -26.15 10.09 -11.37
CA ARG A 305 -27.39 10.06 -12.15
C ARG A 305 -28.09 8.72 -11.99
N ASN A 306 -29.39 8.75 -11.69
CA ASN A 306 -30.22 7.55 -11.76
C ASN A 306 -30.48 7.16 -13.22
N ARG A 307 -30.27 5.90 -13.55
CA ARG A 307 -30.58 5.33 -14.86
C ARG A 307 -31.44 4.10 -14.72
N HIS A 308 -32.50 4.07 -15.52
CA HIS A 308 -33.31 2.89 -15.73
C HIS A 308 -32.70 2.06 -16.86
N HIS A 309 -32.31 0.83 -16.56
CA HIS A 309 -31.81 -0.12 -17.55
C HIS A 309 -32.89 -1.15 -17.85
N LYS A 310 -33.19 -1.35 -19.14
CA LYS A 310 -34.09 -2.40 -19.62
C LYS A 310 -33.49 -3.04 -20.87
N PHE A 311 -33.21 -4.33 -20.82
CA PHE A 311 -32.69 -5.08 -21.96
C PHE A 311 -33.18 -6.53 -21.94
N GLU A 312 -33.22 -7.13 -23.12
CA GLU A 312 -33.65 -8.50 -23.32
C GLU A 312 -32.45 -9.44 -23.20
N THR A 313 -32.55 -10.44 -22.34
CA THR A 313 -31.57 -11.49 -22.18
C THR A 313 -32.14 -12.81 -22.69
N TYR A 314 -31.29 -13.81 -22.90
CA TYR A 314 -31.72 -15.18 -23.23
C TYR A 314 -32.71 -15.77 -22.20
N TYR A 315 -32.69 -15.27 -20.96
CA TYR A 315 -33.55 -15.71 -19.86
C TYR A 315 -34.77 -14.80 -19.63
N GLY A 316 -35.02 -13.82 -20.52
CA GLY A 316 -36.13 -12.86 -20.43
C GLY A 316 -35.69 -11.40 -20.28
N ILE A 317 -36.65 -10.50 -20.10
CA ILE A 317 -36.41 -9.05 -19.94
C ILE A 317 -35.83 -8.79 -18.54
N SER A 318 -34.63 -8.23 -18.48
CA SER A 318 -34.03 -7.72 -17.25
C SER A 318 -34.24 -6.22 -17.16
N GLN A 319 -34.71 -5.76 -16.00
CA GLN A 319 -34.94 -4.34 -15.71
C GLN A 319 -34.49 -4.00 -14.29
N PHE A 320 -33.74 -2.90 -14.15
CA PHE A 320 -33.30 -2.39 -12.85
C PHE A 320 -32.96 -0.90 -12.94
N ASP A 321 -33.13 -0.20 -11.82
CA ASP A 321 -32.61 1.15 -11.64
C ASP A 321 -31.22 1.09 -11.01
N TYR A 322 -30.32 1.93 -11.51
CA TYR A 322 -28.95 2.00 -11.03
C TYR A 322 -28.52 3.46 -10.87
N LEU A 323 -27.92 3.77 -9.73
CA LEU A 323 -27.28 5.06 -9.48
C LEU A 323 -25.87 5.01 -10.09
N GLU A 324 -25.71 5.59 -11.27
CA GLU A 324 -24.42 5.70 -11.94
C GLU A 324 -23.66 6.91 -11.39
N HIS A 325 -22.37 6.74 -11.10
CA HIS A 325 -21.45 7.82 -10.77
C HIS A 325 -20.42 8.00 -11.89
N SER A 326 -20.07 9.25 -12.17
CA SER A 326 -19.04 9.60 -13.13
C SER A 326 -18.18 10.77 -12.66
N LEU A 327 -16.87 10.70 -12.90
CA LEU A 327 -15.93 11.80 -12.67
C LEU A 327 -15.63 12.49 -13.99
N HIS A 328 -15.80 13.81 -14.04
CA HIS A 328 -15.58 14.60 -15.25
C HIS A 328 -14.41 15.58 -15.04
N CYS A 329 -13.44 15.54 -15.96
CA CYS A 329 -12.41 16.56 -16.11
C CYS A 329 -12.60 17.26 -17.46
N SER A 330 -13.06 18.52 -17.44
CA SER A 330 -13.34 19.34 -18.63
C SER A 330 -12.10 20.00 -19.24
N SER A 331 -10.90 19.70 -18.71
CA SER A 331 -9.65 20.29 -19.20
C SER A 331 -9.21 19.69 -20.53
N THR A 332 -9.23 20.50 -21.58
CA THR A 332 -8.67 20.14 -22.90
C THR A 332 -7.20 19.74 -22.79
N ALA A 333 -6.41 20.45 -21.97
CA ALA A 333 -4.99 20.14 -21.77
C ALA A 333 -4.79 18.73 -21.19
N PHE A 334 -5.64 18.33 -20.24
CA PHE A 334 -5.59 17.00 -19.63
C PHE A 334 -5.94 15.88 -20.62
N ALA A 335 -7.10 16.00 -21.29
CA ALA A 335 -7.55 15.01 -22.25
C ALA A 335 -6.59 14.88 -23.45
N LEU A 336 -6.03 16.00 -23.91
CA LEU A 336 -5.02 16.01 -24.97
C LEU A 336 -3.71 15.34 -24.53
N LEU A 337 -3.26 15.61 -23.30
CA LEU A 337 -2.06 14.98 -22.76
C LEU A 337 -2.21 13.45 -22.71
N LEU A 338 -3.34 12.95 -22.19
CA LEU A 338 -3.63 11.51 -22.15
C LEU A 338 -3.66 10.89 -23.55
N LYS A 339 -4.27 11.58 -24.52
CA LYS A 339 -4.25 11.14 -25.93
C LYS A 339 -2.81 11.07 -26.48
N CYS A 340 -1.98 12.06 -26.19
CA CYS A 340 -0.56 12.06 -26.60
C CYS A 340 0.26 10.96 -25.89
N LEU A 341 -0.15 10.54 -24.70
CA LEU A 341 0.41 9.38 -24.00
C LEU A 341 -0.15 8.04 -24.50
N GLY A 342 -1.00 8.04 -25.54
CA GLY A 342 -1.50 6.82 -26.18
C GLY A 342 -2.86 6.33 -25.68
N CYS A 343 -3.59 7.12 -24.89
CA CYS A 343 -4.98 6.79 -24.57
C CYS A 343 -5.90 6.91 -25.79
N THR A 344 -6.80 5.95 -25.92
CA THR A 344 -7.78 5.89 -27.01
C THR A 344 -8.91 6.90 -26.79
N ALA A 345 -9.32 7.60 -27.85
CA ALA A 345 -10.45 8.53 -27.82
C ALA A 345 -11.71 7.91 -28.43
N GLY A 346 -12.87 8.12 -27.81
CA GLY A 346 -14.14 7.59 -28.30
C GLY A 346 -14.36 6.09 -28.06
N ASN A 347 -15.18 5.46 -28.92
CA ASN A 347 -15.65 4.09 -28.69
C ASN A 347 -14.58 3.03 -29.01
N LYS A 348 -14.04 2.38 -27.98
CA LYS A 348 -12.96 1.38 -28.06
C LYS A 348 -13.33 0.07 -28.74
N VAL A 349 -14.62 -0.26 -28.81
CA VAL A 349 -15.14 -1.47 -29.49
C VAL A 349 -15.05 -1.30 -31.01
N LYS A 350 -15.17 -0.07 -31.51
CA LYS A 350 -15.23 0.29 -32.93
C LYS A 350 -13.90 0.79 -33.51
N GLN A 351 -12.78 0.60 -32.81
CA GLN A 351 -11.46 1.01 -33.29
C GLN A 351 -10.35 0.08 -32.77
N GLU A 352 -9.21 0.09 -33.45
CA GLU A 352 -7.99 -0.55 -32.97
C GLU A 352 -7.36 0.29 -31.87
N TRP A 353 -6.87 -0.39 -30.82
CA TRP A 353 -6.06 0.23 -29.79
C TRP A 353 -5.22 -0.82 -29.09
N PHE A 354 -4.09 -0.37 -28.54
CA PHE A 354 -3.06 -1.22 -27.96
C PHE A 354 -2.56 -0.60 -26.66
N VAL A 355 -1.79 -1.36 -25.88
CA VAL A 355 -1.05 -0.79 -24.74
C VAL A 355 -0.04 0.23 -25.29
N PRO A 356 0.08 1.43 -24.68
CA PRO A 356 1.06 2.42 -25.14
C PRO A 356 2.49 1.88 -25.12
N GLU A 357 3.25 2.15 -26.18
CA GLU A 357 4.63 1.62 -26.34
C GLU A 357 5.56 2.00 -25.18
N TRP A 358 5.38 3.20 -24.62
CA TRP A 358 6.18 3.64 -23.48
C TRP A 358 5.86 2.86 -22.20
N ILE A 359 4.66 2.27 -22.06
CA ILE A 359 4.33 1.34 -20.98
C ILE A 359 5.01 0.01 -21.24
N LEU A 360 4.90 -0.55 -22.45
CA LEU A 360 5.50 -1.83 -22.84
C LEU A 360 7.03 -1.85 -22.69
N SER A 361 7.68 -0.70 -22.88
CA SER A 361 9.13 -0.54 -22.73
C SER A 361 9.59 -0.01 -21.35
N SER A 362 8.67 0.11 -20.38
CA SER A 362 8.95 0.67 -19.06
C SER A 362 9.48 -0.35 -18.03
N THR A 363 9.84 0.14 -16.85
CA THR A 363 10.16 -0.66 -15.66
C THR A 363 8.94 -1.43 -15.16
N LYS A 364 9.15 -2.56 -14.48
CA LYS A 364 8.06 -3.43 -14.01
C LYS A 364 7.02 -2.70 -13.15
N TRP A 365 7.44 -1.84 -12.22
CA TRP A 365 6.49 -1.14 -11.35
C TRP A 365 5.61 -0.12 -12.10
N LEU A 366 6.10 0.53 -13.16
CA LEU A 366 5.29 1.41 -14.02
C LEU A 366 4.30 0.61 -14.88
N LYS A 367 4.73 -0.52 -15.45
CA LYS A 367 3.83 -1.47 -16.13
C LYS A 367 2.71 -1.94 -15.20
N ARG A 368 3.07 -2.25 -13.95
CA ARG A 368 2.14 -2.65 -12.90
C ARG A 368 1.09 -1.59 -12.61
N LEU A 369 1.45 -0.30 -12.51
CA LEU A 369 0.47 0.76 -12.29
C LEU A 369 -0.60 0.82 -13.40
N TYR A 370 -0.18 0.71 -14.65
CA TYR A 370 -1.10 0.66 -15.79
C TYR A 370 -2.01 -0.58 -15.72
N LEU A 371 -1.43 -1.77 -15.53
CA LEU A 371 -2.19 -3.02 -15.43
C LEU A 371 -3.16 -3.02 -14.26
N ALA A 372 -2.71 -2.60 -13.07
CA ALA A 372 -3.52 -2.62 -11.85
C ALA A 372 -4.72 -1.67 -11.96
N ALA A 373 -4.55 -0.51 -12.60
CA ALA A 373 -5.66 0.42 -12.86
C ALA A 373 -6.61 -0.10 -13.96
N PHE A 374 -6.06 -0.69 -15.03
CA PHE A 374 -6.86 -1.31 -16.08
C PHE A 374 -7.68 -2.50 -15.58
N PHE A 375 -7.07 -3.38 -14.78
CA PHE A 375 -7.74 -4.50 -14.12
C PHE A 375 -8.70 -4.03 -13.02
N GLY A 376 -8.41 -2.91 -12.37
CA GLY A 376 -9.32 -2.23 -11.45
C GLY A 376 -10.66 -1.92 -12.09
N ALA A 377 -10.66 -1.50 -13.36
CA ALA A 377 -11.85 -1.34 -14.17
C ALA A 377 -12.39 -2.70 -14.68
N GLU A 378 -11.62 -3.41 -15.51
CA GLU A 378 -12.15 -4.44 -16.41
C GLU A 378 -12.09 -5.88 -15.90
N LEU A 379 -11.18 -6.20 -14.97
CA LEU A 379 -10.97 -7.59 -14.54
C LEU A 379 -12.02 -8.00 -13.51
N THR A 380 -12.50 -9.24 -13.55
CA THR A 380 -13.45 -9.75 -12.55
C THR A 380 -12.92 -9.63 -11.12
N THR A 381 -13.82 -9.33 -10.18
CA THR A 381 -13.52 -9.28 -8.73
C THR A 381 -13.04 -10.64 -8.20
N PRO A 382 -12.03 -10.69 -7.31
CA PRO A 382 -11.62 -11.93 -6.63
C PRO A 382 -12.82 -12.62 -5.96
N LYS A 383 -13.08 -13.87 -6.32
CA LYS A 383 -14.23 -14.62 -5.82
C LYS A 383 -13.96 -16.13 -5.81
N THR A 384 -14.42 -16.81 -4.77
CA THR A 384 -14.34 -18.27 -4.68
C THR A 384 -15.38 -18.98 -5.53
N VAL A 385 -15.05 -20.21 -5.96
CA VAL A 385 -15.97 -21.08 -6.69
C VAL A 385 -17.23 -21.33 -5.86
N THR A 386 -18.38 -21.04 -6.49
CA THR A 386 -19.71 -21.14 -5.88
C THR A 386 -19.93 -22.52 -5.28
N ARG A 387 -20.50 -22.58 -4.06
CA ARG A 387 -20.71 -23.80 -3.24
C ARG A 387 -19.44 -24.52 -2.74
N HIS A 388 -18.24 -24.20 -3.23
CA HIS A 388 -16.99 -24.79 -2.73
C HIS A 388 -16.32 -23.90 -1.67
N GLY A 389 -16.09 -22.62 -1.96
CA GLY A 389 -15.54 -21.65 -1.00
C GLY A 389 -14.05 -21.81 -0.65
N TYR A 390 -13.35 -22.80 -1.25
CA TYR A 390 -11.93 -23.08 -0.97
C TYR A 390 -10.97 -22.66 -2.08
N ASN A 391 -11.45 -22.65 -3.33
CA ASN A 391 -10.68 -22.33 -4.53
C ASN A 391 -11.29 -21.09 -5.17
N PHE A 392 -10.46 -20.32 -5.88
CA PHE A 392 -10.89 -19.11 -6.59
C PHE A 392 -11.24 -19.42 -8.05
N TYR A 393 -12.14 -18.62 -8.62
CA TYR A 393 -12.30 -18.57 -10.07
C TYR A 393 -11.08 -17.93 -10.73
N ASN A 394 -10.82 -18.27 -11.98
CA ASN A 394 -9.85 -17.56 -12.82
C ASN A 394 -10.25 -16.09 -12.96
N PRO A 395 -9.40 -15.13 -12.53
CA PRO A 395 -9.61 -13.72 -12.85
C PRO A 395 -9.68 -13.57 -14.37
N THR A 396 -10.80 -13.05 -14.86
CA THR A 396 -11.11 -13.02 -16.29
C THR A 396 -11.20 -11.57 -16.76
N LEU A 397 -10.45 -11.25 -17.81
CA LEU A 397 -10.59 -10.02 -18.58
C LEU A 397 -11.45 -10.33 -19.81
N SER A 398 -12.51 -9.55 -20.03
CA SER A 398 -13.38 -9.69 -21.20
C SER A 398 -13.29 -8.45 -22.08
N LEU A 399 -12.90 -8.62 -23.34
CA LEU A 399 -12.80 -7.53 -24.31
C LEU A 399 -13.85 -7.75 -25.41
N ASN A 400 -14.62 -6.70 -25.71
CA ASN A 400 -15.57 -6.73 -26.82
C ASN A 400 -15.00 -5.94 -28.01
N LYS A 401 -15.07 -6.51 -29.20
CA LYS A 401 -14.69 -5.86 -30.48
C LYS A 401 -15.77 -6.09 -31.52
N LYS A 402 -15.88 -5.17 -32.49
CA LYS A 402 -16.56 -5.49 -33.74
C LYS A 402 -15.88 -6.68 -34.42
N LEU A 403 -16.65 -7.52 -35.11
CA LEU A 403 -16.13 -8.71 -35.80
C LEU A 403 -14.93 -8.39 -36.71
N GLU A 404 -15.00 -7.29 -37.46
CA GLU A 404 -13.93 -6.82 -38.36
C GLU A 404 -12.63 -6.41 -37.64
N LEU A 405 -12.71 -6.12 -36.34
CA LEU A 405 -11.60 -5.68 -35.49
C LEU A 405 -11.11 -6.78 -34.53
N ARG A 406 -11.58 -8.02 -34.67
CA ARG A 406 -11.26 -9.12 -33.75
C ARG A 406 -9.76 -9.37 -33.61
N GLU A 407 -8.99 -9.25 -34.69
CA GLU A 407 -7.54 -9.47 -34.67
C GLU A 407 -6.82 -8.43 -33.81
N SER A 408 -7.32 -7.17 -33.80
CA SER A 408 -6.79 -6.13 -32.92
C SER A 408 -7.02 -6.47 -31.44
N GLY A 409 -8.14 -7.12 -31.13
CA GLY A 409 -8.45 -7.58 -29.78
C GLY A 409 -7.50 -8.68 -29.32
N TRP A 410 -7.20 -9.67 -30.18
CA TRP A 410 -6.21 -10.71 -29.86
C TRP A 410 -4.80 -10.15 -29.66
N LYS A 411 -4.38 -9.22 -30.52
CA LYS A 411 -3.08 -8.55 -30.36
C LYS A 411 -2.98 -7.80 -29.03
N LEU A 412 -4.04 -7.09 -28.62
CA LEU A 412 -4.09 -6.40 -27.33
C LEU A 412 -4.03 -7.40 -26.16
N LEU A 413 -4.80 -8.50 -26.21
CA LEU A 413 -4.74 -9.54 -25.17
C LEU A 413 -3.36 -10.20 -25.11
N GLY A 414 -2.70 -10.39 -26.25
CA GLY A 414 -1.31 -10.89 -26.32
C GLY A 414 -0.30 -9.92 -25.68
N GLN A 415 -0.47 -8.60 -25.86
CA GLN A 415 0.35 -7.60 -25.15
C GLN A 415 0.15 -7.69 -23.64
N ILE A 416 -1.09 -7.81 -23.17
CA ILE A 416 -1.40 -7.95 -21.74
C ILE A 416 -0.83 -9.25 -21.19
N GLN A 417 -0.95 -10.36 -21.91
CA GLN A 417 -0.36 -11.65 -21.54
C GLN A 417 1.15 -11.55 -21.42
N SER A 418 1.83 -10.96 -22.41
CA SER A 418 3.28 -10.75 -22.37
C SER A 418 3.68 -9.88 -21.17
N MET A 419 2.90 -8.86 -20.81
CA MET A 419 3.17 -8.08 -19.61
C MET A 419 2.98 -8.90 -18.33
N LEU A 420 1.96 -9.78 -18.25
CA LEU A 420 1.76 -10.68 -17.11
C LEU A 420 2.92 -11.67 -16.96
N ASP A 421 3.47 -12.18 -18.07
CA ASP A 421 4.61 -13.09 -18.08
C ASP A 421 5.85 -12.46 -17.43
N GLU A 422 6.07 -11.14 -17.56
CA GLU A 422 7.16 -10.41 -16.90
C GLU A 422 7.07 -10.43 -15.36
N PHE A 423 5.87 -10.65 -14.81
CA PHE A 423 5.62 -10.83 -13.37
C PHE A 423 5.58 -12.31 -12.97
N CYS A 424 5.83 -13.22 -13.92
CA CYS A 424 5.68 -14.66 -13.79
C CYS A 424 4.21 -15.06 -13.46
N VAL A 425 3.25 -14.34 -14.03
CA VAL A 425 1.82 -14.61 -13.87
C VAL A 425 1.30 -15.34 -15.10
N ALA A 426 1.08 -16.64 -14.94
CA ALA A 426 0.51 -17.49 -15.96
C ALA A 426 -0.92 -17.07 -16.29
N SER A 427 -1.20 -16.94 -17.58
CA SER A 427 -2.53 -16.65 -18.12
C SER A 427 -2.74 -17.33 -19.46
N SER A 428 -3.99 -17.53 -19.83
CA SER A 428 -4.38 -18.14 -21.11
C SER A 428 -5.48 -17.34 -21.78
N THR A 429 -5.40 -17.25 -23.11
CA THR A 429 -6.49 -16.73 -23.93
C THR A 429 -7.51 -17.83 -24.19
N ILE A 430 -8.80 -17.52 -24.03
CA ILE A 430 -9.90 -18.46 -24.26
C ILE A 430 -10.66 -18.07 -25.51
N ALA A 431 -11.17 -19.08 -26.21
CA ALA A 431 -11.96 -18.99 -27.44
C ALA A 431 -12.97 -17.84 -27.48
N GLU A 432 -13.07 -17.24 -28.67
CA GLU A 432 -14.01 -16.19 -29.04
C GLU A 432 -15.46 -16.67 -28.92
N ARG A 433 -16.37 -15.79 -28.48
CA ARG A 433 -17.80 -16.02 -28.54
C ARG A 433 -18.50 -14.81 -29.16
N GLU A 434 -19.39 -15.06 -30.13
CA GLU A 434 -20.33 -14.05 -30.61
C GLU A 434 -21.32 -13.71 -29.48
N GLU A 435 -21.43 -12.43 -29.12
CA GLU A 435 -22.29 -12.01 -28.02
C GLU A 435 -23.55 -11.29 -28.46
N PHE A 436 -23.43 -10.30 -29.35
CA PHE A 436 -24.53 -9.37 -29.57
C PHE A 436 -24.54 -8.85 -30.99
N THR A 437 -25.71 -8.97 -31.61
CA THR A 437 -26.09 -8.30 -32.86
C THR A 437 -26.88 -7.05 -32.49
N ASN A 438 -26.36 -5.87 -32.79
CA ASN A 438 -27.07 -4.64 -32.49
C ASN A 438 -28.31 -4.45 -33.39
N LYS A 439 -29.14 -3.43 -33.11
CA LYS A 439 -30.37 -3.14 -33.89
C LYS A 439 -30.14 -2.90 -35.40
N ILE A 440 -28.89 -2.71 -35.81
CA ILE A 440 -28.46 -2.44 -37.19
C ILE A 440 -27.82 -3.70 -37.81
N GLY A 441 -27.79 -4.83 -37.10
CA GLY A 441 -27.22 -6.09 -37.58
C GLY A 441 -25.71 -6.23 -37.35
N GLU A 442 -25.03 -5.29 -36.68
CA GLU A 442 -23.58 -5.39 -36.46
C GLU A 442 -23.27 -6.42 -35.35
N ILE A 443 -22.42 -7.39 -35.67
CA ILE A 443 -21.98 -8.44 -34.74
C ILE A 443 -20.76 -7.97 -33.95
N SER A 444 -20.82 -8.18 -32.63
CA SER A 444 -19.68 -8.02 -31.74
C SER A 444 -19.22 -9.37 -31.19
N VAL A 445 -17.91 -9.54 -31.13
CA VAL A 445 -17.24 -10.70 -30.57
C VAL A 445 -16.66 -10.35 -29.21
N ARG A 446 -16.77 -11.28 -28.27
CA ARG A 446 -16.10 -11.22 -26.97
C ARG A 446 -14.93 -12.18 -26.95
N GLN A 447 -13.78 -11.64 -26.57
CA GLN A 447 -12.52 -12.37 -26.38
C GLN A 447 -12.14 -12.29 -24.91
N ARG A 448 -11.52 -13.36 -24.39
CA ARG A 448 -11.19 -13.44 -22.97
C ARG A 448 -9.74 -13.83 -22.75
N LEU A 449 -9.15 -13.19 -21.75
CA LEU A 449 -7.90 -13.63 -21.12
C LEU A 449 -8.21 -14.03 -19.68
N GLN A 450 -7.69 -15.18 -19.27
CA GLN A 450 -7.87 -15.71 -17.92
C GLN A 450 -6.51 -15.86 -17.24
N VAL A 451 -6.37 -15.24 -16.07
CA VAL A 451 -5.26 -15.53 -15.17
C VAL A 451 -5.48 -16.91 -14.56
N SER A 452 -4.45 -17.73 -14.50
CA SER A 452 -4.54 -19.08 -13.91
C SER A 452 -4.97 -18.99 -12.44
N ALA A 453 -5.90 -19.85 -12.04
CA ALA A 453 -6.44 -19.94 -10.69
C ALA A 453 -5.59 -20.80 -9.74
N GLU A 454 -4.43 -21.29 -10.19
CA GLU A 454 -3.47 -21.98 -9.33
C GLU A 454 -3.04 -21.07 -8.16
N PRO A 455 -3.01 -21.58 -6.91
CA PRO A 455 -2.78 -20.76 -5.71
C PRO A 455 -1.55 -19.86 -5.80
N GLU A 456 -0.39 -20.39 -6.19
CA GLU A 456 0.87 -19.64 -6.27
C GLU A 456 0.79 -18.57 -7.35
N ASN A 457 0.06 -18.85 -8.44
CA ASN A 457 -0.13 -17.89 -9.52
C ASN A 457 -1.01 -16.71 -9.09
N LEU A 458 -2.09 -17.00 -8.35
CA LEU A 458 -2.96 -15.98 -7.78
C LEU A 458 -2.25 -15.14 -6.71
N ILE A 459 -1.44 -15.78 -5.85
CA ILE A 459 -0.57 -15.10 -4.89
C ILE A 459 0.35 -14.13 -5.62
N ARG A 460 1.10 -14.59 -6.64
CA ARG A 460 1.98 -13.70 -7.45
C ARG A 460 1.21 -12.58 -8.12
N PHE A 461 0.05 -12.88 -8.71
CA PHE A 461 -0.76 -11.89 -9.40
C PHE A 461 -1.23 -10.77 -8.46
N TRP A 462 -1.85 -11.13 -7.34
CA TRP A 462 -2.40 -10.16 -6.41
C TRP A 462 -1.32 -9.47 -5.57
N SER A 463 -0.23 -10.15 -5.19
CA SER A 463 0.83 -9.54 -4.37
C SER A 463 1.73 -8.59 -5.17
N ARG A 464 1.95 -8.85 -6.46
CA ARG A 464 2.84 -8.03 -7.31
C ARG A 464 2.10 -7.00 -8.15
N ILE A 465 0.93 -7.36 -8.70
CA ILE A 465 0.13 -6.48 -9.58
C ILE A 465 -1.02 -5.85 -8.80
N GLY A 466 -1.89 -6.67 -8.22
CA GLY A 466 -3.04 -6.20 -7.45
C GLY A 466 -3.98 -5.30 -8.28
N PHE A 467 -4.60 -4.33 -7.62
CA PHE A 467 -5.57 -3.40 -8.22
C PHE A 467 -5.31 -1.96 -7.79
N GLU A 468 -5.62 -1.03 -8.69
CA GLU A 468 -5.67 0.41 -8.41
C GLU A 468 -7.06 0.94 -8.80
N TYR A 469 -7.52 2.01 -8.16
CA TYR A 469 -8.84 2.60 -8.37
C TYR A 469 -10.01 1.60 -8.23
N ASN A 470 -9.87 0.61 -7.35
CA ASN A 470 -10.95 -0.29 -6.95
C ASN A 470 -10.73 -0.82 -5.52
N ALA A 471 -11.31 -0.15 -4.52
CA ALA A 471 -11.11 -0.45 -3.12
C ALA A 471 -11.58 -1.87 -2.74
N GLU A 472 -12.70 -2.33 -3.30
CA GLU A 472 -13.22 -3.68 -3.04
C GLU A 472 -12.31 -4.77 -3.59
N LYS A 473 -11.87 -4.64 -4.86
CA LYS A 473 -10.95 -5.61 -5.48
C LYS A 473 -9.61 -5.62 -4.73
N THR A 474 -9.09 -4.46 -4.34
CA THR A 474 -7.85 -4.35 -3.53
C THR A 474 -8.00 -5.03 -2.18
N PHE A 475 -9.11 -4.81 -1.47
CA PHE A 475 -9.40 -5.46 -0.19
C PHE A 475 -9.46 -6.98 -0.33
N LEU A 476 -10.26 -7.48 -1.28
CA LEU A 476 -10.44 -8.91 -1.49
C LEU A 476 -9.17 -9.60 -1.98
N ALA A 477 -8.37 -8.93 -2.82
CA ALA A 477 -7.08 -9.44 -3.27
C ALA A 477 -6.12 -9.64 -2.10
N ASN A 478 -5.99 -8.66 -1.22
CA ASN A 478 -5.15 -8.78 -0.02
C ASN A 478 -5.62 -9.92 0.89
N ALA A 479 -6.92 -9.99 1.17
CA ALA A 479 -7.49 -11.10 1.94
C ALA A 479 -7.20 -12.47 1.28
N ALA A 480 -7.31 -12.54 -0.04
CA ALA A 480 -7.09 -13.76 -0.80
C ALA A 480 -5.62 -14.21 -0.81
N ILE A 481 -4.66 -13.28 -0.87
CA ILE A 481 -3.22 -13.60 -0.74
C ILE A 481 -2.97 -14.34 0.57
N ALA A 482 -3.37 -13.75 1.70
CA ALA A 482 -3.15 -14.33 3.01
C ALA A 482 -3.87 -15.67 3.18
N TYR A 483 -5.11 -15.76 2.71
CA TYR A 483 -5.88 -16.99 2.72
C TYR A 483 -5.18 -18.11 1.95
N LEU A 484 -4.69 -17.81 0.74
CA LEU A 484 -4.00 -18.80 -0.10
C LEU A 484 -2.65 -19.20 0.50
N GLN A 485 -1.88 -18.27 1.05
CA GLN A 485 -0.61 -18.57 1.73
C GLN A 485 -0.81 -19.53 2.91
N ILE A 486 -1.81 -19.26 3.76
CA ILE A 486 -2.14 -20.14 4.89
C ILE A 486 -2.67 -21.49 4.42
N LYS A 487 -3.45 -21.50 3.32
CA LYS A 487 -3.95 -22.74 2.72
C LYS A 487 -2.82 -23.61 2.20
N GLU A 488 -1.87 -23.05 1.46
CA GLU A 488 -0.71 -23.78 0.94
C GLU A 488 0.17 -24.29 2.07
N MET A 489 0.42 -23.49 3.11
CA MET A 489 1.11 -23.94 4.31
C MET A 489 0.45 -25.18 4.95
N VAL A 490 -0.89 -25.18 5.08
CA VAL A 490 -1.64 -26.34 5.62
C VAL A 490 -1.57 -27.55 4.69
N ILE A 491 -1.55 -27.35 3.38
CA ILE A 491 -1.38 -28.43 2.40
C ILE A 491 0.03 -29.02 2.53
N GLU A 492 1.08 -28.21 2.53
CA GLU A 492 2.46 -28.65 2.71
C GLU A 492 2.66 -29.40 4.04
N GLN A 493 2.09 -28.89 5.14
CA GLN A 493 2.13 -29.57 6.44
C GLN A 493 1.51 -30.96 6.33
N ARG A 494 0.37 -31.09 5.66
CA ARG A 494 -0.32 -32.37 5.46
C ARG A 494 0.49 -33.31 4.57
N GLU A 495 1.19 -32.80 3.56
CA GLU A 495 2.07 -33.61 2.71
C GLU A 495 3.28 -34.13 3.51
N LYS A 496 3.93 -33.28 4.31
CA LYS A 496 5.01 -33.70 5.22
C LYS A 496 4.52 -34.75 6.22
N SER A 497 3.37 -34.52 6.87
CA SER A 497 2.77 -35.50 7.78
C SER A 497 2.39 -36.81 7.08
N SER A 498 1.97 -36.75 5.81
CA SER A 498 1.70 -37.95 5.00
C SER A 498 2.97 -38.79 4.80
N GLN A 499 4.11 -38.14 4.52
CA GLN A 499 5.39 -38.82 4.34
C GLN A 499 5.88 -39.43 5.66
N ILE A 500 5.86 -38.66 6.74
CA ILE A 500 6.25 -39.13 8.08
C ILE A 500 5.37 -40.30 8.54
N ALA A 501 4.06 -40.28 8.22
CA ALA A 501 3.16 -41.37 8.55
C ALA A 501 3.57 -42.71 7.89
N ILE A 502 4.03 -42.66 6.64
CA ILE A 502 4.49 -43.85 5.89
C ILE A 502 5.78 -44.38 6.53
N GLU A 503 6.72 -43.49 6.86
CA GLU A 503 8.00 -43.86 7.48
C GLU A 503 7.81 -44.47 8.88
N LEU A 504 7.01 -43.84 9.74
CA LEU A 504 6.68 -44.40 11.06
C LEU A 504 5.97 -45.74 10.92
N LYS A 505 5.10 -45.91 9.91
CA LYS A 505 4.47 -47.22 9.70
C LYS A 505 5.49 -48.30 9.32
N GLN A 506 6.46 -47.97 8.47
CA GLN A 506 7.55 -48.88 8.09
C GLN A 506 8.43 -49.27 9.29
N GLN A 507 8.56 -48.37 10.28
CA GLN A 507 9.26 -48.62 11.54
C GLN A 507 8.45 -49.47 12.54
N GLY A 508 7.24 -49.90 12.19
CA GLY A 508 6.42 -50.82 12.99
C GLY A 508 5.38 -50.15 13.88
N PHE A 509 5.31 -48.82 13.92
CA PHE A 509 4.30 -48.10 14.72
C PHE A 509 2.87 -48.44 14.27
N THR A 510 1.96 -48.49 15.23
CA THR A 510 0.51 -48.62 15.00
C THR A 510 -0.08 -47.29 14.52
N LEU A 511 -1.26 -47.34 13.89
CA LEU A 511 -1.94 -46.13 13.42
C LEU A 511 -2.18 -45.11 14.55
N LYS A 512 -2.50 -45.61 15.75
CA LYS A 512 -2.75 -44.79 16.92
C LYS A 512 -1.49 -44.07 17.39
N GLU A 513 -0.36 -44.77 17.48
CA GLU A 513 0.93 -44.17 17.86
C GLU A 513 1.40 -43.14 16.82
N VAL A 514 1.21 -43.43 15.52
CA VAL A 514 1.48 -42.44 14.47
C VAL A 514 0.60 -41.20 14.66
N HIS A 515 -0.70 -41.39 14.92
CA HIS A 515 -1.59 -40.25 15.17
C HIS A 515 -1.17 -39.44 16.39
N GLU A 516 -0.76 -40.08 17.48
CA GLU A 516 -0.29 -39.40 18.69
C GLU A 516 0.96 -38.56 18.43
N GLN A 517 1.84 -38.96 17.51
CA GLN A 517 3.07 -38.23 17.20
C GLN A 517 2.88 -37.04 16.24
N ILE A 518 2.06 -37.20 15.18
CA ILE A 518 1.96 -36.20 14.09
C ILE A 518 0.57 -35.57 13.95
N GLY A 519 -0.39 -36.00 14.77
CA GLY A 519 -1.77 -35.53 14.74
C GLY A 519 -1.90 -34.07 15.11
N ASN A 520 -2.78 -33.36 14.39
CA ASN A 520 -3.14 -31.98 14.72
C ASN A 520 -4.52 -31.64 14.15
N GLU A 521 -4.95 -30.39 14.28
CA GLU A 521 -6.26 -29.92 13.78
C GLU A 521 -6.50 -30.26 12.30
N PHE A 522 -5.43 -30.24 11.49
CA PHE A 522 -5.47 -30.52 10.06
C PHE A 522 -4.99 -31.93 9.70
N VAL A 523 -4.49 -32.74 10.63
CA VAL A 523 -4.01 -34.10 10.37
C VAL A 523 -4.72 -35.06 11.32
N ASN A 524 -5.80 -35.68 10.84
CA ASN A 524 -6.59 -36.64 11.63
C ASN A 524 -6.24 -38.10 11.29
N GLU A 525 -6.62 -39.03 12.16
CA GLU A 525 -6.37 -40.47 11.99
C GLU A 525 -6.79 -41.00 10.61
N ARG A 526 -7.95 -40.57 10.10
CA ARG A 526 -8.45 -40.98 8.77
C ARG A 526 -7.53 -40.52 7.63
N PHE A 527 -6.96 -39.33 7.74
CA PHE A 527 -5.98 -38.82 6.78
C PHE A 527 -4.69 -39.64 6.84
N ILE A 528 -4.20 -39.96 8.04
CA ILE A 528 -3.00 -40.78 8.26
C ILE A 528 -3.20 -42.18 7.67
N ALA A 529 -4.32 -42.84 7.99
CA ALA A 529 -4.70 -44.14 7.47
C ALA A 529 -4.68 -44.18 5.94
N ARG A 530 -5.30 -43.18 5.29
CA ARG A 530 -5.31 -43.07 3.82
C ARG A 530 -3.92 -42.80 3.23
N SER A 531 -3.05 -42.12 3.96
CA SER A 531 -1.69 -41.85 3.52
C SER A 531 -0.85 -43.13 3.50
N ILE A 532 -1.01 -43.96 4.54
CA ILE A 532 -0.30 -45.24 4.69
C ILE A 532 -0.80 -46.28 3.67
N TRP A 533 -2.12 -46.50 3.59
CA TRP A 533 -2.69 -47.64 2.85
C TRP A 533 -3.32 -47.27 1.51
N GLY A 534 -3.58 -45.99 1.25
CA GLY A 534 -4.41 -45.56 0.13
C GLY A 534 -3.68 -45.33 -1.19
N GLY A 535 -2.35 -45.32 -1.22
CA GLY A 535 -1.55 -45.09 -2.43
C GLY A 535 -1.93 -43.80 -3.16
N ARG A 536 -1.58 -42.64 -2.60
CA ARG A 536 -1.99 -41.33 -3.15
C ARG A 536 -1.43 -41.12 -4.55
N LYS A 537 -2.33 -40.89 -5.52
CA LYS A 537 -1.99 -40.48 -6.90
C LYS A 537 -1.93 -38.96 -7.10
N THR A 538 -2.40 -38.19 -6.12
CA THR A 538 -2.48 -36.72 -6.16
C THR A 538 -2.07 -36.14 -4.81
N GLY A 539 -1.64 -34.87 -4.80
CA GLY A 539 -1.21 -34.14 -3.60
C GLY A 539 -2.28 -34.06 -2.50
N ALA A 540 -1.88 -33.58 -1.32
CA ALA A 540 -2.80 -33.49 -0.21
C ALA A 540 -3.87 -32.42 -0.48
N ARG A 541 -5.14 -32.78 -0.35
CA ARG A 541 -6.22 -31.79 -0.31
C ARG A 541 -6.22 -31.07 1.03
N VAL A 542 -6.66 -29.81 1.02
CA VAL A 542 -6.93 -29.03 2.23
C VAL A 542 -7.84 -29.80 3.21
N ALA A 543 -7.62 -29.62 4.51
CA ALA A 543 -8.42 -30.27 5.54
C ALA A 543 -9.89 -29.80 5.50
N SER A 544 -10.84 -30.67 5.85
CA SER A 544 -12.26 -30.29 5.92
C SER A 544 -12.57 -29.29 7.03
N LYS A 545 -11.72 -29.20 8.05
CA LYS A 545 -11.78 -28.20 9.13
C LYS A 545 -11.19 -26.85 8.73
N PHE A 546 -10.49 -26.78 7.59
CA PHE A 546 -9.96 -25.50 7.09
C PHE A 546 -11.13 -24.56 6.78
N ARG A 547 -10.95 -23.28 7.09
CA ARG A 547 -12.01 -22.28 6.91
C ARG A 547 -12.25 -22.01 5.43
N LYS A 548 -13.49 -21.73 5.06
CA LYS A 548 -13.79 -21.15 3.74
C LYS A 548 -13.37 -19.68 3.71
N PHE A 549 -13.18 -19.12 2.52
CA PHE A 549 -12.69 -17.74 2.37
C PHE A 549 -13.57 -16.69 3.09
N ASP A 550 -14.89 -16.81 3.01
CA ASP A 550 -15.81 -15.88 3.70
C ASP A 550 -15.71 -15.98 5.23
N GLU A 551 -15.43 -17.17 5.76
CA GLU A 551 -15.20 -17.39 7.19
C GLU A 551 -13.84 -16.83 7.61
N PHE A 552 -12.82 -17.03 6.77
CA PHE A 552 -11.50 -16.47 6.95
C PHE A 552 -11.53 -14.94 7.03
N ILE A 553 -12.24 -14.28 6.11
CA ILE A 553 -12.41 -12.81 6.15
C ILE A 553 -13.02 -12.37 7.48
N LYS A 554 -14.11 -13.01 7.93
CA LYS A 554 -14.79 -12.65 9.18
C LYS A 554 -13.88 -12.80 10.40
N GLU A 555 -12.98 -13.78 10.41
CA GLU A 555 -12.09 -14.05 11.52
C GLU A 555 -10.81 -13.21 11.49
N ARG A 556 -10.11 -13.22 10.36
CA ARG A 556 -8.74 -12.73 10.22
C ARG A 556 -8.66 -11.25 9.85
N ILE A 557 -9.79 -10.61 9.56
CA ILE A 557 -9.87 -9.16 9.26
C ILE A 557 -10.68 -8.42 10.33
N LYS A 558 -11.26 -9.12 11.30
CA LYS A 558 -12.07 -8.52 12.37
C LYS A 558 -11.30 -7.38 13.05
N GLY A 559 -11.86 -6.17 13.03
CA GLY A 559 -11.26 -4.98 13.65
C GLY A 559 -10.23 -4.22 12.79
N LEU A 560 -9.99 -4.64 11.54
CA LEU A 560 -9.06 -3.98 10.59
C LEU A 560 -9.77 -3.21 9.48
N GLY A 561 -11.10 -3.10 9.54
CA GLY A 561 -11.90 -2.43 8.52
C GLY A 561 -11.74 -3.05 7.13
N LYS A 562 -11.78 -2.20 6.09
CA LYS A 562 -11.51 -2.59 4.69
C LYS A 562 -10.10 -2.19 4.23
N THR A 563 -9.17 -2.01 5.17
CA THR A 563 -7.79 -1.55 4.91
C THR A 563 -6.99 -2.55 4.05
N GLY A 564 -7.38 -3.82 4.03
CA GLY A 564 -6.61 -4.88 3.37
C GLY A 564 -5.51 -5.48 4.27
N PHE A 565 -5.36 -5.01 5.51
CA PHE A 565 -4.57 -5.73 6.51
C PHE A 565 -5.28 -7.01 6.96
N VAL A 566 -4.47 -8.00 7.34
CA VAL A 566 -4.92 -9.27 7.90
C VAL A 566 -4.19 -9.53 9.21
N TRP A 567 -4.86 -10.13 10.17
CA TRP A 567 -4.22 -10.67 11.36
C TRP A 567 -3.47 -11.94 10.97
N GLU A 568 -2.17 -12.00 11.27
CA GLU A 568 -1.35 -13.21 11.18
C GLU A 568 -0.79 -13.59 12.54
N LYS A 569 -0.73 -14.90 12.81
CA LYS A 569 -0.10 -15.39 14.03
C LYS A 569 1.40 -15.14 13.96
N VAL A 570 1.97 -14.69 15.09
CA VAL A 570 3.42 -14.68 15.29
C VAL A 570 3.87 -16.12 15.51
N ALA A 571 4.79 -16.60 14.67
CA ALA A 571 5.35 -17.94 14.71
C ALA A 571 6.61 -18.00 15.59
N SER A 572 7.51 -17.02 15.47
CA SER A 572 8.69 -16.89 16.34
C SER A 572 9.07 -15.42 16.55
N ILE A 573 9.74 -15.17 17.67
CA ILE A 573 10.44 -13.92 17.99
C ILE A 573 11.84 -14.32 18.50
N GLU A 574 12.87 -13.95 17.76
CA GLU A 574 14.27 -14.33 18.01
C GLU A 574 15.10 -13.06 18.18
N GLU A 575 15.91 -12.95 19.25
CA GLU A 575 16.83 -11.81 19.47
C GLU A 575 18.06 -11.85 18.56
#